data_AF-A0AA38LJP4-F1
#
_entry.id   AF-A0AA38LJP4-F1
#
_cell.length_a   1.000
_cell.length_b   1.000
_cell.length_c   1.000
_cell.angle_alpha   90.00
_cell.angle_beta   90.00
_cell.angle_gamma   90.00
#
_symmetry.space_group_name_H-M   'P 1'
#
loop_
_entity.id
_entity.type
_entity.pdbx_description
1 polymer ?
#
loop_
_entity_poly.entity_id
_entity_poly.type
_entity_poly.pdbx_seq_one_letter_code
_entity_poly.pdbx_strand_id
1 'polypeptide(L)'
;FGDKDLDLRLANPLHLRSILEDDRFKNCRIVLLHASYPYSKEASYLASIYPQVYLDFGLAVPKLSVHGMVSAVKELLELAPLNKVMFSTDGYAFPETFYLGTKWAREVITSVLCDACDSGDLSIHEAFEAAHNILRGNAINLYNLDEGTTKSMMFKMVADFRALYPDAKEGKPKLIRLLWVDSSGQRRCRVVPENRFYQVVMDHGVGLTCACMGMTSGSDSPAEGSYLTAV
;
A
#
# COMPACT_ATOMS: atom_id res chain seq x y z
N PHE A 1 3.98 8.58 -12.46
CA PHE A 1 5.25 7.95 -12.05
C PHE A 1 6.34 8.97 -12.24
N GLY A 2 7.31 9.01 -11.33
CA GLY A 2 8.47 9.90 -11.41
C GLY A 2 8.18 11.35 -11.04
N ASP A 3 9.24 12.02 -10.60
CA ASP A 3 9.26 13.41 -10.17
C ASP A 3 10.36 14.14 -10.94
N LYS A 4 10.10 15.38 -11.39
CA LYS A 4 11.03 16.12 -12.28
C LYS A 4 12.32 16.56 -11.57
N ASP A 5 12.27 16.64 -10.25
CA ASP A 5 13.36 17.01 -9.36
C ASP A 5 14.20 15.81 -8.90
N LEU A 6 13.80 14.58 -9.22
CA LEU A 6 14.58 13.38 -8.94
C LEU A 6 15.67 13.16 -9.99
N ASP A 7 16.94 13.28 -9.59
CA ASP A 7 18.07 12.85 -10.42
C ASP A 7 18.30 11.35 -10.27
N LEU A 8 17.72 10.56 -11.18
CA LEU A 8 17.83 9.10 -11.16
C LEU A 8 19.29 8.60 -11.18
N ARG A 9 20.24 9.36 -11.73
CA ARG A 9 21.66 8.96 -11.75
C ARG A 9 22.25 8.78 -10.36
N LEU A 10 21.67 9.46 -9.37
CA LEU A 10 22.08 9.40 -7.97
C LEU A 10 21.20 8.45 -7.14
N ALA A 11 20.15 7.88 -7.74
CA ALA A 11 19.15 7.05 -7.07
C ALA A 11 19.46 5.55 -7.15
N ASN A 12 20.61 5.14 -7.69
CA ASN A 12 20.99 3.73 -7.72
C ASN A 12 21.21 3.21 -6.28
N PRO A 13 20.50 2.16 -5.85
CA PRO A 13 20.56 1.69 -4.47
C PRO A 13 21.94 1.14 -4.07
N LEU A 14 22.82 0.82 -5.03
CA LEU A 14 24.21 0.41 -4.75
C LEU A 14 25.02 1.48 -4.01
N HIS A 15 24.62 2.76 -4.11
CA HIS A 15 25.24 3.83 -3.33
C HIS A 15 25.02 3.69 -1.82
N LEU A 16 24.09 2.84 -1.38
CA LEU A 16 23.84 2.57 0.04
C LEU A 16 24.89 1.67 0.69
N ARG A 17 25.84 1.10 -0.06
CA ARG A 17 26.85 0.17 0.46
C ARG A 17 27.54 0.67 1.73
N SER A 18 27.96 1.93 1.76
CA SER A 18 28.64 2.52 2.92
C SER A 18 27.74 2.56 4.16
N ILE A 19 26.43 2.74 3.99
CA ILE A 19 25.45 2.69 5.07
C ILE A 19 25.18 1.24 5.50
N LEU A 20 25.08 0.32 4.54
CA LEU A 20 24.80 -1.09 4.80
C LEU A 20 25.95 -1.82 5.50
N GLU A 21 27.19 -1.38 5.26
CA GLU A 21 28.41 -1.93 5.86
C GLU A 21 28.84 -1.20 7.15
N ASP A 22 28.14 -0.13 7.54
CA ASP A 22 28.41 0.58 8.79
C ASP A 22 27.72 -0.10 9.99
N ASP A 23 28.52 -0.43 11.01
CA ASP A 23 28.06 -1.14 12.20
C ASP A 23 26.89 -0.45 12.92
N ARG A 24 26.77 0.88 12.81
CA ARG A 24 25.67 1.65 13.42
C ARG A 24 24.30 1.27 12.85
N PHE A 25 24.25 0.83 11.59
CA PHE A 25 23.00 0.53 10.88
C PHE A 25 22.79 -0.97 10.62
N LYS A 26 23.71 -1.82 11.08
CA LYS A 26 23.66 -3.28 10.86
C LYS A 26 22.36 -3.94 11.32
N ASN A 27 21.74 -3.40 12.38
CA ASN A 27 20.48 -3.90 12.93
C ASN A 27 19.23 -3.14 12.42
N CYS A 28 19.39 -2.12 11.58
CA CYS A 28 18.28 -1.33 11.05
C CYS A 28 17.59 -2.05 9.89
N ARG A 29 16.27 -2.19 9.95
CA ARG A 29 15.47 -2.68 8.81
C ARG A 29 15.34 -1.56 7.77
N ILE A 30 15.88 -1.77 6.57
CA ILE A 30 15.88 -0.79 5.47
C ILE A 30 15.00 -1.34 4.35
N VAL A 31 13.93 -0.62 4.02
CA VAL A 31 13.02 -0.99 2.93
C VAL A 31 13.29 -0.11 1.71
N LEU A 32 13.72 -0.71 0.61
CA LEU A 32 13.85 -0.02 -0.67
C LEU A 32 12.48 0.02 -1.36
N LEU A 33 11.92 1.21 -1.46
CA LEU A 33 10.59 1.43 -2.01
C LEU A 33 10.61 1.42 -3.54
N HIS A 34 9.41 1.35 -4.11
CA HIS A 34 9.15 1.65 -5.52
C HIS A 34 9.84 0.71 -6.52
N ALA A 35 10.08 -0.54 -6.12
CA ALA A 35 10.88 -1.52 -6.84
C ALA A 35 12.30 -1.03 -7.15
N SER A 36 12.75 0.05 -6.49
CA SER A 36 13.96 0.80 -6.86
C SER A 36 14.03 1.18 -8.33
N TYR A 37 12.90 1.31 -9.04
CA TYR A 37 12.89 1.49 -10.49
C TYR A 37 13.76 2.70 -10.94
N PRO A 38 14.63 2.55 -11.96
CA PRO A 38 14.78 1.39 -12.85
C PRO A 38 15.81 0.34 -12.39
N TYR A 39 16.25 0.37 -11.13
CA TYR A 39 17.32 -0.46 -10.56
C TYR A 39 16.83 -1.69 -9.79
N SER A 40 15.77 -2.36 -10.27
CA SER A 40 15.16 -3.50 -9.57
C SER A 40 16.15 -4.65 -9.34
N LYS A 41 17.04 -4.89 -10.32
CA LYS A 41 18.06 -5.95 -10.25
C LYS A 41 19.12 -5.67 -9.18
N GLU A 42 19.60 -4.43 -9.12
CA GLU A 42 20.54 -4.00 -8.09
C GLU A 42 19.92 -4.09 -6.70
N ALA A 43 18.66 -3.68 -6.55
CA ALA A 43 17.93 -3.81 -5.29
C ALA A 43 17.74 -5.27 -4.89
N SER A 44 17.40 -6.13 -5.86
CA SER A 44 17.29 -7.58 -5.68
C SER A 44 18.59 -8.19 -5.16
N TYR A 45 19.73 -7.82 -5.76
CA TYR A 45 21.05 -8.23 -5.32
C TYR A 45 21.35 -7.76 -3.88
N LEU A 46 21.07 -6.51 -3.54
CA LEU A 46 21.31 -6.02 -2.18
C LEU A 46 20.45 -6.76 -1.14
N ALA A 47 19.19 -7.07 -1.45
CA ALA A 47 18.32 -7.82 -0.56
C ALA A 47 18.78 -9.27 -0.34
N SER A 48 19.46 -9.87 -1.31
CA SER A 48 19.99 -11.24 -1.20
C SER A 48 21.23 -11.31 -0.30
N ILE A 49 22.10 -10.30 -0.33
CA ILE A 49 23.36 -10.32 0.42
C ILE A 49 23.30 -9.58 1.77
N TYR A 50 22.46 -8.56 1.93
CA TYR A 50 22.36 -7.80 3.18
C TYR A 50 21.12 -8.25 3.98
N PRO A 51 21.28 -8.78 5.21
CA PRO A 51 20.18 -9.30 6.01
C PRO A 51 19.14 -8.22 6.32
N GLN A 52 19.56 -6.96 6.37
CA GLN A 52 18.73 -5.86 6.80
C GLN A 52 18.00 -5.10 5.68
N VAL A 53 18.20 -5.51 4.41
CA VAL A 53 17.55 -4.90 3.24
C VAL A 53 16.29 -5.67 2.85
N TYR A 54 15.20 -4.95 2.66
CA TYR A 54 13.87 -5.40 2.23
C TYR A 54 13.41 -4.60 1.02
N LEU A 55 12.46 -5.11 0.25
CA LEU A 55 11.99 -4.52 -1.00
C LEU A 55 10.48 -4.30 -0.96
N ASP A 56 10.02 -3.19 -1.52
CA ASP A 56 8.60 -2.91 -1.76
C ASP A 56 8.38 -2.42 -3.20
N PHE A 57 7.39 -2.96 -3.91
CA PHE A 57 7.12 -2.63 -5.32
C PHE A 57 5.88 -1.75 -5.56
N GLY A 58 5.32 -1.13 -4.52
CA GLY A 58 4.02 -0.47 -4.59
C GLY A 58 3.89 0.66 -5.61
N LEU A 59 4.90 1.52 -5.77
CA LEU A 59 4.84 2.58 -6.79
C LEU A 59 4.83 1.99 -8.20
N ALA A 60 5.60 0.93 -8.45
CA ALA A 60 5.68 0.30 -9.76
C ALA A 60 4.33 -0.30 -10.18
N VAL A 61 3.54 -0.79 -9.22
CA VAL A 61 2.22 -1.39 -9.43
C VAL A 61 1.12 -0.55 -8.76
N PRO A 62 0.35 0.28 -9.49
CA PRO A 62 -0.10 0.00 -10.87
C PRO A 62 0.40 0.99 -11.93
N LYS A 63 1.50 1.71 -11.67
CA LYS A 63 1.86 2.89 -12.49
C LYS A 63 2.70 2.57 -13.73
N LEU A 64 3.36 1.41 -13.81
CA LEU A 64 4.03 0.95 -15.03
C LEU A 64 3.02 0.32 -16.01
N SER A 65 3.43 0.09 -17.27
CA SER A 65 2.66 -0.77 -18.18
C SER A 65 2.54 -2.18 -17.60
N VAL A 66 1.58 -2.99 -18.04
CA VAL A 66 1.44 -4.39 -17.56
C VAL A 66 2.74 -5.17 -17.72
N HIS A 67 3.41 -5.04 -18.86
CA HIS A 67 4.74 -5.63 -19.07
C HIS A 67 5.80 -5.07 -18.12
N GLY A 68 5.81 -3.75 -17.89
CA GLY A 68 6.75 -3.12 -16.96
C GLY A 68 6.53 -3.55 -15.52
N MET A 69 5.28 -3.69 -15.08
CA MET A 69 4.92 -4.21 -13.76
C MET A 69 5.42 -5.64 -13.57
N VAL A 70 5.14 -6.53 -14.52
CA VAL A 70 5.61 -7.92 -14.51
C VAL A 70 7.14 -7.97 -14.53
N SER A 71 7.78 -7.19 -15.40
CA SER A 71 9.24 -7.15 -15.52
C SER A 71 9.90 -6.69 -14.22
N ALA A 72 9.43 -5.61 -13.60
CA ALA A 72 10.00 -5.10 -12.35
C ALA A 72 9.85 -6.12 -11.22
N VAL A 73 8.68 -6.76 -11.08
CA VAL A 73 8.46 -7.79 -10.04
C VAL A 73 9.31 -9.03 -10.31
N LYS A 74 9.45 -9.48 -11.57
CA LYS A 74 10.38 -10.57 -11.93
C LYS A 74 11.81 -10.24 -11.55
N GLU A 75 12.30 -9.05 -11.91
CA GLU A 75 13.66 -8.61 -11.57
C GLU A 75 13.90 -8.56 -10.06
N LEU A 76 12.91 -8.17 -9.26
CA LEU A 76 13.02 -8.26 -7.80
C LEU A 76 13.09 -9.72 -7.33
N LEU A 77 12.22 -10.59 -7.83
CA LEU A 77 12.14 -12.00 -7.40
C LEU A 77 13.25 -12.89 -7.98
N GLU A 78 14.03 -12.39 -8.94
CA GLU A 78 15.15 -13.10 -9.55
C GLU A 78 16.21 -13.54 -8.52
N LEU A 79 16.54 -12.67 -7.56
CA LEU A 79 17.54 -12.94 -6.52
C LEU A 79 17.05 -12.69 -5.09
N ALA A 80 16.07 -11.82 -4.89
CA ALA A 80 15.65 -11.42 -3.56
C ALA A 80 14.94 -12.59 -2.85
N PRO A 81 15.27 -12.87 -1.57
CA PRO A 81 14.51 -13.81 -0.78
C PRO A 81 13.02 -13.42 -0.72
N LEU A 82 12.12 -14.37 -0.97
CA LEU A 82 10.67 -14.13 -1.00
C LEU A 82 10.14 -13.53 0.31
N ASN A 83 10.78 -13.82 1.44
CA ASN A 83 10.43 -13.28 2.76
C ASN A 83 10.90 -11.82 2.99
N LYS A 84 11.56 -11.21 2.02
CA LYS A 84 12.04 -9.82 2.05
C LYS A 84 11.34 -8.90 1.05
N VAL A 85 10.47 -9.44 0.21
CA VAL A 85 9.73 -8.67 -0.80
C VAL A 85 8.31 -8.42 -0.32
N MET A 86 7.86 -7.18 -0.36
CA MET A 86 6.57 -6.74 0.15
C MET A 86 5.82 -5.92 -0.90
N PHE A 87 4.54 -5.74 -0.63
CA PHE A 87 3.65 -4.89 -1.40
C PHE A 87 3.02 -3.81 -0.53
N SER A 88 3.02 -2.59 -1.07
CA SER A 88 2.18 -1.47 -0.63
C SER A 88 1.40 -0.94 -1.84
N THR A 89 0.28 -0.25 -1.64
CA THR A 89 -0.47 0.27 -2.80
C THR A 89 0.12 1.53 -3.41
N ASP A 90 1.08 2.16 -2.72
CA ASP A 90 1.52 3.55 -2.98
C ASP A 90 0.32 4.50 -3.23
N GLY A 91 -0.77 4.26 -2.49
CA GLY A 91 -2.04 4.94 -2.70
C GLY A 91 -1.99 6.37 -2.17
N TYR A 92 -2.33 7.34 -3.02
CA TYR A 92 -2.38 8.75 -2.65
C TYR A 92 -3.44 9.48 -3.48
N ALA A 93 -3.92 10.62 -2.96
CA ALA A 93 -4.92 11.52 -3.55
C ALA A 93 -6.33 10.94 -3.77
N PHE A 94 -6.47 9.77 -4.41
CA PHE A 94 -7.75 9.16 -4.77
C PHE A 94 -7.91 7.77 -4.14
N PRO A 95 -9.06 7.42 -3.55
CA PRO A 95 -9.26 6.09 -2.96
C PRO A 95 -9.17 4.95 -3.98
N GLU A 96 -9.45 5.24 -5.26
CA GLU A 96 -9.28 4.29 -6.37
C GLU A 96 -7.86 3.75 -6.47
N THR A 97 -6.83 4.51 -6.10
CA THR A 97 -5.44 4.05 -6.22
C THR A 97 -5.15 2.87 -5.29
N PHE A 98 -5.79 2.82 -4.12
CA PHE A 98 -5.65 1.69 -3.18
C PHE A 98 -6.24 0.41 -3.77
N TYR A 99 -7.45 0.51 -4.34
CA TYR A 99 -8.12 -0.61 -5.00
C TYR A 99 -7.35 -1.08 -6.24
N LEU A 100 -6.98 -0.15 -7.12
CA LEU A 100 -6.26 -0.46 -8.36
C LEU A 100 -4.88 -1.05 -8.08
N GLY A 101 -4.13 -0.49 -7.12
CA GLY A 101 -2.84 -1.05 -6.70
C GLY A 101 -2.99 -2.49 -6.23
N THR A 102 -3.96 -2.76 -5.34
CA THR A 102 -4.20 -4.12 -4.82
C THR A 102 -4.66 -5.08 -5.91
N LYS A 103 -5.55 -4.64 -6.81
CA LYS A 103 -6.04 -5.46 -7.92
C LYS A 103 -4.88 -5.89 -8.83
N TRP A 104 -4.11 -4.91 -9.32
CA TRP A 104 -2.99 -5.17 -10.24
C TRP A 104 -1.86 -5.95 -9.57
N ALA A 105 -1.57 -5.71 -8.29
CA ALA A 105 -0.56 -6.49 -7.58
C ALA A 105 -0.92 -7.98 -7.52
N ARG A 106 -2.19 -8.32 -7.25
CA ARG A 106 -2.64 -9.72 -7.27
C ARG A 106 -2.49 -10.34 -8.66
N GLU A 107 -2.87 -9.63 -9.72
CA GLU A 107 -2.73 -10.11 -11.10
C GLU A 107 -1.25 -10.31 -11.49
N VAL A 108 -0.39 -9.33 -11.20
CA VAL A 108 1.04 -9.37 -11.51
C VAL A 108 1.77 -10.46 -10.73
N ILE A 109 1.56 -10.54 -9.40
CA ILE A 109 2.16 -11.59 -8.56
C ILE A 109 1.72 -12.97 -9.04
N THR A 110 0.44 -13.14 -9.40
CA THR A 110 -0.05 -14.42 -9.92
C THR A 110 0.70 -14.80 -11.19
N SER A 111 0.81 -13.88 -12.16
CA SER A 111 1.55 -14.14 -13.40
C SER A 111 3.01 -14.50 -13.13
N VAL A 112 3.71 -13.76 -12.27
CA VAL A 112 5.13 -14.00 -11.99
C VAL A 112 5.35 -15.34 -11.27
N LEU A 113 4.51 -15.67 -10.30
CA LEU A 113 4.63 -16.93 -9.56
C LEU A 113 4.19 -18.14 -10.40
N CYS A 114 3.21 -17.98 -11.30
CA CYS A 114 2.89 -19.02 -12.29
C CYS A 114 4.09 -19.31 -13.20
N ASP A 115 4.74 -18.27 -13.73
CA ASP A 115 5.93 -18.44 -14.57
C ASP A 115 7.07 -19.15 -13.80
N ALA A 116 7.25 -18.84 -12.51
CA ALA A 116 8.22 -19.52 -11.64
C ALA A 116 7.85 -20.99 -11.41
N CYS A 117 6.57 -21.32 -11.25
CA CYS A 117 6.10 -22.71 -11.17
C CYS A 117 6.31 -23.47 -12.47
N ASP A 118 5.98 -22.86 -13.61
CA ASP A 118 6.14 -23.47 -14.94
C ASP A 118 7.63 -23.73 -15.26
N SER A 119 8.51 -22.86 -14.77
CA SER A 119 9.98 -23.01 -14.89
C SER A 119 10.56 -24.03 -13.90
N GLY A 120 9.79 -24.45 -12.89
CA GLY A 120 10.22 -25.39 -11.86
C GLY A 120 11.02 -24.74 -10.71
N ASP A 121 11.05 -23.40 -10.63
CA ASP A 121 11.74 -22.67 -9.57
C ASP A 121 11.00 -22.77 -8.23
N LEU A 122 9.67 -22.88 -8.29
CA LEU A 122 8.80 -23.03 -7.12
C LEU A 122 7.77 -24.14 -7.36
N SER A 123 7.49 -24.92 -6.32
CA SER A 123 6.28 -25.72 -6.28
C SER A 123 5.03 -24.83 -6.16
N ILE A 124 3.87 -25.38 -6.52
CA ILE A 124 2.58 -24.68 -6.36
C ILE A 124 2.37 -24.25 -4.89
N HIS A 125 2.76 -25.09 -3.93
CA HIS A 125 2.65 -24.78 -2.51
C HIS A 125 3.51 -23.56 -2.12
N GLU A 126 4.78 -23.57 -2.52
CA GLU A 126 5.70 -22.46 -2.25
C GLU A 126 5.23 -21.17 -2.91
N ALA A 127 4.67 -21.23 -4.13
CA ALA A 127 4.08 -20.07 -4.79
C ALA A 127 2.86 -19.50 -4.01
N PHE A 128 1.99 -20.35 -3.48
CA PHE A 128 0.88 -19.89 -2.63
C PHE A 128 1.39 -19.20 -1.35
N GLU A 129 2.38 -19.80 -0.69
CA GLU A 129 3.01 -19.20 0.51
C GLU A 129 3.71 -17.88 0.18
N ALA A 130 4.42 -17.82 -0.94
CA ALA A 130 5.07 -16.61 -1.44
C ALA A 130 4.05 -15.49 -1.67
N ALA A 131 2.94 -15.77 -2.36
CA ALA A 131 1.89 -14.80 -2.61
C ALA A 131 1.30 -14.25 -1.30
N HIS A 132 1.01 -15.14 -0.34
CA HIS A 132 0.49 -14.75 0.97
C HIS A 132 1.49 -13.89 1.75
N ASN A 133 2.77 -14.27 1.74
CA ASN A 133 3.82 -13.55 2.46
C ASN A 133 4.11 -12.19 1.85
N ILE A 134 4.23 -12.09 0.52
CA ILE A 134 4.46 -10.83 -0.20
C ILE A 134 3.32 -9.83 0.04
N LEU A 135 2.06 -10.30 -0.01
CA LEU A 135 0.89 -9.44 0.15
C LEU A 135 0.55 -9.09 1.61
N ARG A 136 1.10 -9.82 2.59
CA ARG A 136 0.71 -9.67 3.99
C ARG A 136 1.79 -10.10 4.99
N GLY A 137 2.22 -11.36 4.93
CA GLY A 137 3.02 -11.98 6.00
C GLY A 137 4.33 -11.24 6.29
N ASN A 138 5.04 -10.82 5.24
CA ASN A 138 6.32 -10.13 5.35
C ASN A 138 6.18 -8.79 6.07
N ALA A 139 5.15 -8.01 5.75
CA ALA A 139 4.90 -6.72 6.40
C ALA A 139 4.54 -6.89 7.88
N ILE A 140 3.75 -7.91 8.24
CA ILE A 140 3.43 -8.22 9.63
C ILE A 140 4.68 -8.52 10.43
N ASN A 141 5.56 -9.37 9.90
CA ASN A 141 6.81 -9.74 10.56
C ASN A 141 7.79 -8.56 10.65
N LEU A 142 7.88 -7.76 9.58
CA LEU A 142 8.81 -6.62 9.51
C LEU A 142 8.38 -5.45 10.40
N TYR A 143 7.09 -5.15 10.47
CA TYR A 143 6.60 -4.02 11.26
C TYR A 143 6.09 -4.42 12.65
N ASN A 144 6.22 -5.71 13.00
CA ASN A 144 5.73 -6.27 14.27
C ASN A 144 4.26 -5.94 14.52
N LEU A 145 3.43 -6.13 13.49
CA LEU A 145 2.00 -5.85 13.56
C LEU A 145 1.31 -6.97 14.33
N ASP A 146 0.57 -6.62 15.38
CA ASP A 146 -0.23 -7.60 16.11
C ASP A 146 -1.41 -8.08 15.25
N GLU A 147 -1.42 -9.38 14.92
CA GLU A 147 -2.51 -9.98 14.15
C GLU A 147 -3.87 -9.84 14.85
N GLY A 148 -3.86 -9.80 16.20
CA GLY A 148 -5.03 -9.57 17.03
C GLY A 148 -5.59 -8.17 16.83
N THR A 149 -4.73 -7.16 16.78
CA THR A 149 -5.09 -5.77 16.52
C THR A 149 -5.65 -5.58 15.11
N THR A 150 -5.09 -6.22 14.08
CA THR A 150 -5.61 -6.08 12.70
C THR A 150 -6.96 -6.76 12.52
N LYS A 151 -7.15 -7.96 13.08
CA LYS A 151 -8.46 -8.63 13.11
C LYS A 151 -9.46 -7.85 13.94
N SER A 152 -9.06 -7.37 15.12
CA SER A 152 -9.89 -6.53 15.99
C SER A 152 -10.27 -5.22 15.31
N MET A 153 -9.37 -4.53 14.62
CA MET A 153 -9.65 -3.29 13.89
C MET A 153 -10.58 -3.54 12.70
N MET A 154 -10.38 -4.62 11.92
CA MET A 154 -11.31 -4.98 10.84
C MET A 154 -12.68 -5.39 11.38
N PHE A 155 -12.74 -6.22 12.42
CA PHE A 155 -14.00 -6.64 13.05
C PHE A 155 -14.69 -5.48 13.74
N LYS A 156 -13.97 -4.58 14.40
CA LYS A 156 -14.49 -3.37 15.05
C LYS A 156 -14.95 -2.38 14.00
N MET A 157 -14.23 -2.19 12.90
CA MET A 157 -14.68 -1.36 11.79
C MET A 157 -15.93 -1.93 11.10
N VAL A 158 -16.01 -3.25 10.90
CA VAL A 158 -17.20 -3.94 10.34
C VAL A 158 -18.35 -4.00 11.36
N ALA A 159 -18.06 -4.16 12.65
CA ALA A 159 -19.05 -4.21 13.73
C ALA A 159 -19.57 -2.81 14.06
N ASP A 160 -18.73 -1.78 14.13
CA ASP A 160 -19.12 -0.37 14.22
C ASP A 160 -19.95 0.01 12.99
N PHE A 161 -19.55 -0.44 11.79
CA PHE A 161 -20.34 -0.26 10.58
C PHE A 161 -21.70 -0.98 10.66
N ARG A 162 -21.79 -2.17 11.23
CA ARG A 162 -23.07 -2.88 11.43
C ARG A 162 -23.90 -2.34 12.58
N ALA A 163 -23.28 -1.85 13.64
CA ALA A 163 -23.91 -1.28 14.83
C ALA A 163 -24.45 0.13 14.57
N LEU A 164 -23.78 0.90 13.70
CA LEU A 164 -24.30 2.17 13.19
C LEU A 164 -25.53 1.98 12.29
N TYR A 165 -25.77 0.78 11.74
CA TYR A 165 -26.86 0.51 10.79
C TYR A 165 -27.53 -0.86 11.03
N PRO A 166 -28.33 -1.02 12.10
CA PRO A 166 -28.97 -2.28 12.47
C PRO A 166 -30.03 -2.77 11.46
N ASP A 167 -30.59 -1.87 10.64
CA ASP A 167 -31.64 -2.15 9.65
C ASP A 167 -31.10 -2.27 8.21
N ALA A 168 -30.10 -3.13 8.01
CA ALA A 168 -29.49 -3.40 6.72
C ALA A 168 -30.44 -4.15 5.74
N LYS A 169 -31.55 -3.54 5.32
CA LYS A 169 -32.38 -4.06 4.22
C LYS A 169 -31.67 -3.90 2.87
N GLU A 170 -31.67 -4.95 2.07
CA GLU A 170 -31.13 -4.93 0.70
C GLU A 170 -31.91 -3.92 -0.17
N GLY A 171 -31.18 -3.05 -0.90
CA GLY A 171 -31.77 -2.19 -1.94
C GLY A 171 -31.69 -0.66 -1.74
N LYS A 172 -31.17 -0.14 -0.63
CA LYS A 172 -30.88 1.30 -0.45
C LYS A 172 -29.38 1.60 -0.34
N PRO A 173 -28.89 2.73 -0.89
CA PRO A 173 -27.47 3.07 -0.85
C PRO A 173 -27.04 3.41 0.59
N LYS A 174 -26.33 2.48 1.25
CA LYS A 174 -25.85 2.63 2.63
C LYS A 174 -24.75 3.69 2.79
N LEU A 175 -24.09 4.02 1.69
CA LEU A 175 -22.94 4.90 1.61
C LEU A 175 -23.09 5.80 0.40
N ILE A 176 -22.83 7.09 0.60
CA ILE A 176 -22.85 8.10 -0.45
C ILE A 176 -21.41 8.53 -0.70
N ARG A 177 -20.96 8.35 -1.94
CA ARG A 177 -19.64 8.76 -2.40
C ARG A 177 -19.72 10.21 -2.88
N LEU A 178 -19.04 11.09 -2.18
CA LEU A 178 -18.89 12.50 -2.53
C LEU A 178 -17.61 12.67 -3.32
N LEU A 179 -17.73 13.23 -4.51
CA LEU A 179 -16.62 13.59 -5.37
C LEU A 179 -16.61 15.10 -5.53
N TRP A 180 -15.47 15.75 -5.28
CA TRP A 180 -15.31 17.18 -5.51
C TRP A 180 -13.92 17.48 -6.06
N VAL A 181 -13.72 18.70 -6.57
CA VAL A 181 -12.39 19.23 -6.92
C VAL A 181 -12.08 20.32 -5.91
N ASP A 182 -10.96 20.19 -5.20
CA ASP A 182 -10.55 21.23 -4.25
C ASP A 182 -9.92 22.44 -4.98
N SER A 183 -9.59 23.49 -4.22
CA SER A 183 -8.99 24.72 -4.77
C SER A 183 -7.60 24.50 -5.38
N SER A 184 -6.96 23.35 -5.15
CA SER A 184 -5.70 22.95 -5.79
C SER A 184 -5.90 22.22 -7.13
N GLY A 185 -7.16 22.04 -7.57
CA GLY A 185 -7.49 21.30 -8.78
C GLY A 185 -7.42 19.78 -8.61
N GLN A 186 -7.24 19.27 -7.38
CA GLN A 186 -7.21 17.84 -7.11
C GLN A 186 -8.63 17.31 -6.94
N ARG A 187 -8.97 16.20 -7.64
CA ARG A 187 -10.22 15.48 -7.35
C ARG A 187 -10.09 14.80 -5.99
N ARG A 188 -11.13 14.88 -5.18
CA ARG A 188 -11.18 14.29 -3.85
C ARG A 188 -12.40 13.39 -3.78
N CYS A 189 -12.31 12.39 -2.92
CA CYS A 189 -13.42 11.49 -2.66
C CYS A 189 -13.55 11.28 -1.16
N ARG A 190 -14.78 11.40 -0.64
CA ARG A 190 -15.14 11.01 0.72
C ARG A 190 -16.38 10.14 0.66
N VAL A 191 -16.35 9.04 1.40
CA VAL A 191 -17.52 8.20 1.57
C VAL A 191 -18.16 8.59 2.89
N VAL A 192 -19.41 9.04 2.84
CA VAL A 192 -20.21 9.37 4.02
C VAL A 192 -21.40 8.42 4.12
N PRO A 193 -21.87 8.10 5.33
CA PRO A 193 -23.10 7.35 5.46
C PRO A 193 -24.33 8.13 4.97
N GLU A 194 -25.34 7.41 4.47
CA GLU A 194 -26.59 7.97 3.93
C GLU A 194 -27.27 8.96 4.90
N ASN A 195 -27.44 8.57 6.17
CA ASN A 195 -28.08 9.41 7.17
C ASN A 195 -27.34 10.73 7.38
N ARG A 196 -26.01 10.70 7.46
CA ARG A 196 -25.19 11.91 7.60
C ARG A 196 -25.28 12.77 6.35
N PHE A 197 -25.33 12.16 5.18
CA PHE A 197 -25.45 12.91 3.93
C PHE A 197 -26.73 13.74 3.91
N TYR A 198 -27.88 13.10 4.17
CA TYR A 198 -29.17 13.76 4.10
C TYR A 198 -29.47 14.68 5.30
N GLN A 199 -28.92 14.41 6.48
CA GLN A 199 -29.19 15.23 7.68
C GLN A 199 -28.23 16.40 7.87
N VAL A 200 -27.03 16.34 7.29
CA VAL A 200 -25.96 17.30 7.55
C VAL A 200 -25.30 17.78 6.27
N VAL A 201 -24.83 16.86 5.41
CA VAL A 201 -23.98 17.24 4.27
C VAL A 201 -24.73 18.06 3.23
N MET A 202 -26.00 17.74 2.98
CA MET A 202 -26.83 18.48 2.02
C MET A 202 -27.01 19.95 2.41
N ASP A 203 -27.15 20.24 3.71
CA ASP A 203 -27.46 21.57 4.22
C ASP A 203 -26.21 22.35 4.67
N HIS A 204 -25.15 21.66 5.08
CA HIS A 204 -23.95 22.24 5.70
C HIS A 204 -22.66 21.91 4.97
N GLY A 205 -22.70 21.05 3.95
CA GLY A 205 -21.52 20.57 3.25
C GLY A 205 -20.69 19.60 4.09
N VAL A 206 -19.47 19.33 3.61
CA VAL A 206 -18.47 18.54 4.35
C VAL A 206 -17.39 19.48 4.85
N GLY A 207 -16.99 19.37 6.12
CA GLY A 207 -15.84 20.11 6.64
C GLY A 207 -14.58 19.82 5.82
N LEU A 208 -14.02 20.85 5.19
CA LEU A 208 -12.75 20.82 4.47
C LEU A 208 -11.66 21.40 5.38
N THR A 209 -11.15 20.61 6.33
CA THR A 209 -9.96 21.02 7.08
C THR A 209 -8.73 20.99 6.16
N CYS A 210 -7.79 21.91 6.41
CA CYS A 210 -6.52 22.05 5.68
C CYS A 210 -5.73 20.73 5.60
N ALA A 211 -5.97 19.80 6.54
CA ALA A 211 -5.53 18.41 6.49
C ALA A 211 -6.53 17.51 5.73
N CYS A 212 -6.59 17.61 4.40
CA CYS A 212 -7.34 16.69 3.52
C CYS A 212 -6.92 15.19 3.63
N MET A 213 -5.98 14.85 4.52
CA MET A 213 -5.37 13.52 4.68
C MET A 213 -5.58 12.90 6.06
N GLY A 214 -6.15 13.62 7.05
CA GLY A 214 -6.10 13.21 8.46
C GLY A 214 -7.42 12.75 9.09
N MET A 215 -8.56 13.00 8.45
CA MET A 215 -9.87 12.72 9.08
C MET A 215 -10.37 11.31 8.79
N THR A 216 -11.00 10.72 9.80
CA THR A 216 -11.69 9.43 9.64
C THR A 216 -12.97 9.59 8.81
N SER A 217 -13.45 8.51 8.20
CA SER A 217 -14.72 8.52 7.45
C SER A 217 -15.96 8.68 8.35
N GLY A 218 -15.82 8.49 9.67
CA GLY A 218 -16.91 8.50 10.64
C GLY A 218 -17.08 9.79 11.43
N SER A 219 -16.07 10.67 11.47
CA SER A 219 -16.09 11.92 12.23
C SER A 219 -15.36 13.05 11.50
N ASP A 220 -15.68 14.31 11.81
CA ASP A 220 -14.87 15.47 11.40
C ASP A 220 -13.77 15.75 12.44
N SER A 221 -13.08 14.69 12.84
CA SER A 221 -11.92 14.76 13.73
C SER A 221 -10.79 13.90 13.16
N PRO A 222 -9.53 14.27 13.43
CA PRO A 222 -8.41 13.37 13.24
C PRO A 222 -8.63 12.03 13.95
N ALA A 223 -8.02 10.96 13.44
CA ALA A 223 -8.05 9.66 14.11
C ALA A 223 -7.49 9.79 15.54
N GLU A 224 -8.15 9.14 16.51
CA GLU A 224 -7.69 9.12 17.89
C GLU A 224 -6.26 8.55 17.96
N GLY A 225 -5.35 9.27 18.62
CA GLY A 225 -3.93 8.91 18.68
C GLY A 225 -3.06 9.35 17.49
N SER A 226 -3.62 10.06 16.49
CA SER A 226 -2.83 10.55 15.33
C SER A 226 -1.95 11.76 15.63
N TYR A 227 -2.15 12.45 16.77
CA TYR A 227 -1.51 13.74 17.12
C TYR A 227 -1.70 14.85 16.06
N LEU A 228 -2.56 14.65 15.06
CA LEU A 228 -2.93 15.68 14.11
C LEU A 228 -3.97 16.60 14.75
N THR A 229 -3.77 17.90 14.66
CA THR A 229 -4.75 18.90 15.09
C THR A 229 -5.46 19.49 13.88
N ALA A 230 -6.76 19.72 13.99
CA ALA A 230 -7.51 20.51 13.03
C ALA A 230 -7.17 22.00 13.26
N VAL A 231 -6.22 22.53 12.49
CA VAL A 231 -6.05 23.98 12.30
C VAL A 231 -6.19 24.27 10.82
#